data_AF-A0A2N5XX57-F1
#
_entry.id   AF-A0A2N5XX57-F1
#
_cell.length_a   1.000
_cell.length_b   1.000
_cell.length_c   1.000
_cell.angle_alpha   90.00
_cell.angle_beta   90.00
_cell.angle_gamma   90.00
#
_symmetry.space_group_name_H-M   'P 1'
#
loop_
_entity.id
_entity.type
_entity.pdbx_description
1 polymer ?
#
loop_
_entity_poly.entity_id
_entity_poly.type
_entity_poly.pdbx_seq_one_letter_code
_entity_poly.pdbx_strand_id
1 'polypeptide(L)'
;MGNPMKPATQKARQQLILALKITGLSSNALSKQTGVADTTLSRLEKSDNPPEPRVSTVEGIDLAVHKHIASGDATEEQVAIYEKEYLPLQGVRSTPYTEPQTQSVVPAQIERNHMSDFQTDPRTIPVMGTAAGSALGSFEIGSDIIDRVRCPPNLVGIKGIYGIVVVGESMVPEHKPGDLRIIHPGRPPQPGDSVVIQTYNAATDTREAFIKILVKANGKEVKCRQHNPPMEITYIQPNGDPEKNNGKQTYVLKVHKVLTVNELHGF
;
A
#
# COMPACT_ATOMS: atom_id res chain seq x y z
N MET A 1 44.71 9.77 -9.40
CA MET A 1 43.74 8.87 -8.73
C MET A 1 42.41 9.59 -8.69
N GLY A 2 41.41 9.13 -9.45
CA GLY A 2 40.08 9.75 -9.49
C GLY A 2 39.37 9.59 -8.14
N ASN A 3 38.66 10.63 -7.71
CA ASN A 3 37.90 10.61 -6.46
C ASN A 3 36.84 9.48 -6.54
N PRO A 4 36.72 8.58 -5.54
CA PRO A 4 35.75 7.49 -5.60
C PRO A 4 34.32 8.02 -5.77
N MET A 5 33.51 7.27 -6.52
CA MET A 5 32.11 7.61 -6.78
C MET A 5 31.35 7.75 -5.45
N LYS A 6 30.57 8.82 -5.31
CA LYS A 6 29.79 9.09 -4.09
C LYS A 6 28.77 7.96 -3.83
N PRO A 7 28.47 7.63 -2.55
CA PRO A 7 27.56 6.54 -2.21
C PRO A 7 26.13 6.74 -2.76
N ALA A 8 25.63 7.97 -2.81
CA ALA A 8 24.33 8.29 -3.42
C ALA A 8 24.30 8.02 -4.93
N THR A 9 25.38 8.38 -5.63
CA THR A 9 25.55 8.11 -7.07
C THR A 9 25.67 6.60 -7.34
N GLN A 10 26.39 5.87 -6.50
CA GLN A 10 26.54 4.41 -6.59
C GLN A 10 25.19 3.70 -6.44
N LYS A 11 24.40 4.12 -5.45
CA LYS A 11 23.06 3.62 -5.19
C LYS A 11 22.11 3.86 -6.37
N ALA A 12 22.07 5.09 -6.90
CA ALA A 12 21.22 5.43 -8.03
C ALA A 12 21.61 4.70 -9.32
N ARG A 13 22.90 4.47 -9.55
CA ARG A 13 23.39 3.63 -10.65
C ARG A 13 22.94 2.18 -10.50
N GLN A 14 23.02 1.64 -9.29
CA GLN A 14 22.55 0.28 -8.99
C GLN A 14 21.03 0.16 -9.20
N GLN A 15 20.25 1.15 -8.78
CA GLN A 15 18.81 1.22 -9.05
C GLN A 15 18.52 1.25 -10.56
N LEU A 16 19.26 2.05 -11.34
CA LEU A 16 19.08 2.08 -12.80
C LEU A 16 19.37 0.71 -13.44
N ILE A 17 20.45 0.04 -13.06
CA ILE A 17 20.83 -1.27 -13.62
C ILE A 17 19.75 -2.32 -13.34
N LEU A 18 19.25 -2.35 -12.10
CA LEU A 18 18.17 -3.27 -11.73
C LEU A 18 16.86 -2.91 -12.42
N ALA A 19 16.54 -1.62 -12.57
CA ALA A 19 15.37 -1.17 -13.29
C ALA A 19 15.36 -1.64 -14.75
N LEU A 20 16.51 -1.58 -15.44
CA LEU A 20 16.65 -2.08 -16.81
C LEU A 20 16.43 -3.60 -16.87
N LYS A 21 16.95 -4.36 -15.91
CA LYS A 21 16.74 -5.82 -15.82
C LYS A 21 15.27 -6.17 -15.55
N ILE A 22 14.64 -5.47 -14.61
CA ILE A 22 13.25 -5.73 -14.21
C ILE A 22 12.30 -5.36 -15.33
N THR A 23 12.49 -4.22 -15.99
CA THR A 23 11.59 -3.76 -17.06
C THR A 23 11.86 -4.40 -18.42
N GLY A 24 13.05 -4.98 -18.62
CA GLY A 24 13.51 -5.45 -19.92
C GLY A 24 13.72 -4.33 -20.94
N LEU A 25 13.65 -3.06 -20.53
CA LEU A 25 13.77 -1.90 -21.40
C LEU A 25 15.22 -1.44 -21.53
N SER A 26 15.53 -0.80 -22.66
CA SER A 26 16.78 -0.05 -22.82
C SER A 26 16.69 1.33 -22.15
N SER A 27 17.84 1.95 -21.85
CA SER A 27 17.92 3.30 -21.25
C SER A 27 17.11 4.35 -22.04
N ASN A 28 17.07 4.23 -23.37
CA ASN A 28 16.27 5.10 -24.25
C ASN A 28 14.76 4.82 -24.14
N ALA A 29 14.35 3.55 -24.07
CA ALA A 29 12.94 3.19 -23.88
C ALA A 29 12.44 3.59 -22.48
N LEU A 30 13.28 3.44 -21.45
CA LEU A 30 12.99 3.86 -20.09
C LEU A 30 12.87 5.40 -19.97
N SER A 31 13.69 6.16 -20.70
CA SER A 31 13.60 7.62 -20.77
C SER A 31 12.21 8.10 -21.21
N LYS A 32 11.62 7.46 -22.22
CA LYS A 32 10.29 7.81 -22.75
C LYS A 32 9.15 7.56 -21.76
N GLN A 33 9.32 6.61 -20.84
CA GLN A 33 8.29 6.27 -19.85
C GLN A 33 8.42 7.08 -18.55
N THR A 34 9.60 7.61 -18.26
CA THR A 34 9.92 8.23 -16.95
C THR A 34 9.99 9.75 -16.99
N GLY A 35 10.01 10.36 -18.18
CA GLY A 35 10.23 11.80 -18.36
C GLY A 35 11.66 12.26 -18.05
N VAL A 36 12.57 11.32 -17.74
CA VAL A 36 13.98 11.57 -17.54
C VAL A 36 14.69 11.54 -18.89
N ALA A 37 15.57 12.50 -19.17
CA ALA A 37 16.30 12.53 -20.44
C ALA A 37 17.24 11.31 -20.61
N ASP A 38 17.23 10.68 -21.79
CA ASP A 38 18.08 9.52 -22.14
C ASP A 38 19.58 9.78 -21.93
N THR A 39 20.03 11.00 -22.23
CA THR A 39 21.43 11.43 -21.99
C THR A 39 21.81 11.40 -20.51
N THR A 40 20.84 11.53 -19.61
CA THR A 40 21.04 11.46 -18.16
C THR A 40 21.14 10.01 -17.70
N LEU A 41 20.25 9.13 -18.19
CA LEU A 41 20.26 7.69 -17.86
C LEU A 41 21.51 7.01 -18.45
N SER A 42 21.81 7.25 -19.72
CA SER A 42 23.01 6.72 -20.38
C SER A 42 24.31 7.18 -19.71
N ARG A 43 24.36 8.42 -19.22
CA ARG A 43 25.52 8.94 -18.49
C ARG A 43 25.64 8.31 -17.10
N LEU A 44 24.53 8.11 -16.40
CA LEU A 44 24.51 7.42 -15.11
C LEU A 44 24.92 5.94 -15.23
N GLU A 45 24.57 5.29 -16.34
CA GLU A 45 24.89 3.89 -16.64
C GLU A 45 26.37 3.69 -17.01
N LYS A 46 26.92 4.52 -17.91
CA LYS A 46 28.21 4.27 -18.58
C LYS A 46 29.37 5.10 -18.07
N SER A 47 29.13 6.21 -17.38
CA SER A 47 30.21 7.07 -16.87
C SER A 47 30.92 6.41 -15.69
N ASP A 48 32.24 6.61 -15.60
CA ASP A 48 33.06 6.13 -14.50
C ASP A 48 32.82 6.93 -13.21
N ASN A 49 32.48 8.22 -13.33
CA ASN A 49 32.12 9.08 -12.20
C ASN A 49 31.02 10.09 -12.60
N PRO A 50 29.75 9.65 -12.71
CA PRO A 50 28.66 10.53 -13.09
C PRO A 50 28.36 11.57 -12.00
N PRO A 51 27.85 12.76 -12.39
CA PRO A 51 27.32 13.70 -11.41
C PRO A 51 26.17 13.07 -10.64
N GLU A 52 25.98 13.52 -9.40
CA GLU A 52 24.92 13.03 -8.53
C GLU A 52 23.55 13.26 -9.19
N PRO A 53 22.74 12.21 -9.37
CA PRO A 53 21.46 12.34 -10.05
C PRO A 53 20.48 13.16 -9.23
N ARG A 54 19.60 13.90 -9.92
CA ARG A 54 18.51 14.64 -9.27
C ARG A 54 17.54 13.67 -8.61
N VAL A 55 16.85 14.13 -7.57
CA VAL A 55 15.77 13.36 -6.92
C VAL A 55 14.73 12.90 -7.94
N SER A 56 14.32 13.79 -8.86
CA SER A 56 13.37 13.48 -9.94
C SER A 56 13.84 12.39 -10.90
N THR A 57 15.17 12.21 -11.06
CA THR A 57 15.74 11.15 -11.88
C THR A 57 15.56 9.79 -11.21
N VAL A 58 15.78 9.72 -9.90
CA VAL A 58 15.58 8.50 -9.12
C VAL A 58 14.09 8.14 -9.05
N GLU A 59 13.23 9.12 -8.79
CA GLU A 59 11.77 8.94 -8.76
C GLU A 59 11.20 8.46 -10.10
N GLY A 60 11.73 8.97 -11.21
CA GLY A 60 11.36 8.49 -12.55
C GLY A 60 11.73 7.02 -12.75
N ILE A 61 12.94 6.60 -12.35
CA ILE A 61 13.37 5.20 -12.43
C ILE A 61 12.46 4.32 -11.56
N ASP A 62 12.20 4.72 -10.32
CA ASP A 62 11.28 4.03 -9.41
C ASP A 62 9.90 3.84 -10.04
N LEU A 63 9.34 4.89 -10.64
CA LEU A 63 8.01 4.85 -11.26
C LEU A 63 7.92 3.84 -12.41
N ALA A 64 8.94 3.73 -13.27
CA ALA A 64 8.92 2.78 -14.37
C ALA A 64 8.97 1.32 -13.90
N VAL A 65 9.79 1.03 -12.87
CA VAL A 65 9.85 -0.32 -12.29
C VAL A 65 8.50 -0.69 -11.69
N HIS A 66 7.91 0.19 -10.87
CA HIS A 66 6.60 -0.06 -10.27
C HIS A 66 5.51 -0.24 -11.33
N LYS A 67 5.52 0.56 -12.39
CA LYS A 67 4.54 0.46 -13.47
C LYS A 67 4.65 -0.87 -14.23
N HIS A 68 5.87 -1.37 -14.44
CA HIS A 68 6.09 -2.66 -15.10
C HIS A 68 5.67 -3.85 -14.23
N ILE A 69 6.01 -3.82 -12.92
CA ILE A 69 5.53 -4.84 -11.98
C ILE A 69 4.00 -4.82 -11.88
N ALA A 70 3.41 -3.62 -11.80
CA ALA A 70 1.96 -3.45 -11.68
C ALA A 70 1.18 -3.76 -12.97
N SER A 71 1.83 -3.75 -14.14
CA SER A 71 1.16 -4.16 -15.40
C SER A 71 0.91 -5.67 -15.45
N GLY A 72 1.59 -6.45 -14.60
CA GLY A 72 1.47 -7.91 -14.57
C GLY A 72 2.20 -8.61 -15.72
N ASP A 73 2.96 -7.86 -16.53
CA ASP A 73 3.75 -8.39 -17.64
C ASP A 73 5.13 -8.89 -17.20
N ALA A 74 5.50 -8.65 -15.93
CA ALA A 74 6.78 -9.06 -15.37
C ALA A 74 6.83 -10.57 -15.11
N THR A 75 7.94 -11.20 -15.48
CA THR A 75 8.19 -12.62 -15.18
C THR A 75 8.47 -12.84 -13.69
N GLU A 76 8.33 -14.07 -13.21
CA GLU A 76 8.64 -14.45 -11.82
C GLU A 76 10.08 -14.08 -11.43
N GLU A 77 11.04 -14.19 -12.37
CA GLU A 77 12.42 -13.78 -12.17
C GLU A 77 12.55 -12.27 -11.99
N GLN A 78 11.83 -11.47 -12.79
CA GLN A 78 11.82 -10.01 -12.69
C GLN A 78 11.18 -9.52 -11.38
N VAL A 79 10.11 -10.19 -10.93
CA VAL A 79 9.49 -9.93 -9.62
C VAL A 79 10.45 -10.27 -8.47
N ALA A 80 11.15 -11.40 -8.55
CA ALA A 80 12.13 -11.78 -7.53
C ALA A 80 13.30 -10.79 -7.43
N ILE A 81 13.82 -10.29 -8.55
CA ILE A 81 14.86 -9.25 -8.59
C ILE A 81 14.33 -7.95 -7.98
N TYR A 82 13.09 -7.57 -8.30
CA TYR A 82 12.45 -6.41 -7.72
C TYR A 82 12.36 -6.49 -6.18
N GLU A 83 11.87 -7.61 -5.65
CA GLU A 83 11.66 -7.77 -4.21
C GLU A 83 12.96 -7.89 -3.42
N LYS A 84 13.91 -8.69 -3.92
CA LYS A 84 15.12 -9.07 -3.17
C LYS A 84 16.29 -8.12 -3.37
N GLU A 85 16.35 -7.44 -4.51
CA GLU A 85 17.51 -6.59 -4.85
C GLU A 85 17.13 -5.13 -5.04
N TYR A 86 15.95 -4.83 -5.60
CA TYR A 86 15.57 -3.44 -5.90
C TYR A 86 14.94 -2.70 -4.70
N LEU A 87 13.96 -3.30 -4.02
CA LEU A 87 13.29 -2.69 -2.86
C LEU A 87 14.25 -2.34 -1.71
N PRO A 88 15.21 -3.21 -1.32
CA PRO A 88 16.17 -2.87 -0.26
C PRO A 88 17.03 -1.65 -0.59
N LEU A 89 17.26 -1.39 -1.90
CA LEU A 89 17.98 -0.21 -2.35
C LEU A 89 17.14 1.05 -2.34
N GLN A 90 15.82 1.02 -2.19
CA GLN A 90 15.07 2.27 -2.07
C GLN A 90 15.36 2.98 -0.73
N GLY A 91 15.88 2.24 0.25
CA GLY A 91 16.01 2.73 1.62
C GLY A 91 14.62 2.92 2.21
N VAL A 92 14.47 2.67 3.51
CA VAL A 92 13.27 3.11 4.22
C VAL A 92 13.15 4.61 4.00
N ARG A 93 12.15 5.07 3.24
CA ARG A 93 11.83 6.50 3.13
C ARG A 93 11.27 6.93 4.48
N SER A 94 12.14 7.18 5.45
CA SER A 94 11.88 8.17 6.49
C SER A 94 11.84 9.51 5.78
N THR A 95 10.64 9.99 5.46
CA THR A 95 10.47 11.41 5.13
C THR A 95 10.86 12.20 6.37
N PRO A 96 11.84 13.13 6.31
CA PRO A 96 12.01 14.09 7.39
C PRO A 96 10.82 15.04 7.33
N TYR A 97 9.88 14.86 8.24
CA TYR A 97 8.88 15.88 8.54
C TYR A 97 9.64 17.10 9.09
N THR A 98 9.65 18.19 8.33
CA THR A 98 10.08 19.50 8.87
C THR A 98 8.91 20.01 9.70
N GLU A 99 9.11 20.12 11.01
CA GLU A 99 8.16 20.77 11.91
C GLU A 99 7.84 22.18 11.38
N PRO A 100 6.56 22.56 11.19
CA PRO A 100 6.21 23.95 11.05
C PRO A 100 6.57 24.66 12.36
N GLN A 101 7.45 25.67 12.27
CA GLN A 101 7.86 26.48 13.42
C GLN A 101 6.61 27.08 14.08
N THR A 102 6.23 26.51 15.22
CA THR A 102 5.07 26.96 15.98
C THR A 102 5.55 28.09 16.87
N GLN A 103 5.04 29.30 16.62
CA GLN A 103 5.18 30.41 17.55
C GLN A 103 4.73 29.96 18.95
N SER A 104 5.54 30.28 19.96
CA SER A 104 5.39 29.87 21.34
C SER A 104 4.01 30.25 21.90
N VAL A 105 3.18 29.24 22.19
CA VAL A 105 2.03 29.39 23.08
C VAL A 105 2.29 28.50 24.30
N VAL A 106 2.28 29.14 25.46
CA VAL A 106 2.67 28.61 26.78
C VAL A 106 1.85 27.35 27.13
N PRO A 107 2.46 26.26 27.63
CA PRO A 107 1.75 24.99 27.82
C PRO A 107 0.82 25.03 29.03
N ALA A 108 -0.44 24.65 28.84
CA ALA A 108 -1.22 24.10 29.94
C ALA A 108 -0.61 22.74 30.31
N GLN A 109 -0.27 22.53 31.58
CA GLN A 109 0.23 21.26 32.08
C GLN A 109 -0.88 20.20 31.97
N ILE A 110 -0.91 19.49 30.85
CA ILE A 110 -1.65 18.24 30.71
C ILE A 110 -0.71 17.16 31.24
N GLU A 111 -1.10 16.55 32.36
CA GLU A 111 -0.42 15.36 32.88
C GLU A 111 -0.35 14.32 31.75
N ARG A 112 0.88 14.00 31.32
CA ARG A 112 1.14 12.95 30.34
C ARG A 112 0.85 11.62 31.01
N ASN A 113 -0.39 11.13 30.90
CA ASN A 113 -0.68 9.76 31.24
C ASN A 113 0.18 8.85 30.35
N HIS A 114 1.05 8.08 31.02
CA HIS A 114 2.05 7.22 30.42
C HIS A 114 1.43 6.25 29.39
N MET A 115 2.16 5.97 28.31
CA MET A 115 1.85 4.99 27.26
C MET A 115 1.57 3.55 27.75
N SER A 116 1.64 3.28 29.06
CA SER A 116 1.42 1.96 29.68
C SER A 116 -0.05 1.55 29.85
N ASP A 117 -1.02 2.47 29.75
CA ASP A 117 -2.44 2.15 30.02
C ASP A 117 -3.21 1.56 28.83
N PHE A 118 -2.70 1.70 27.60
CA PHE A 118 -3.42 1.28 26.38
C PHE A 118 -3.37 -0.22 26.10
N GLN A 119 -2.47 -0.97 26.75
CA GLN A 119 -2.34 -2.42 26.52
C GLN A 119 -3.50 -3.22 27.15
N THR A 120 -4.22 -2.65 28.13
CA THR A 120 -5.29 -3.33 28.87
C THR A 120 -6.62 -2.57 28.94
N ASP A 121 -6.70 -1.34 28.40
CA ASP A 121 -7.96 -0.57 28.44
C ASP A 121 -9.03 -1.20 27.52
N PRO A 122 -10.17 -1.67 28.05
CA PRO A 122 -11.29 -2.19 27.26
C PRO A 122 -11.91 -1.16 26.30
N ARG A 123 -11.51 0.12 26.43
CA ARG A 123 -11.88 1.21 25.52
C ARG A 123 -10.88 1.40 24.38
N THR A 124 -10.08 0.39 24.06
CA THR A 124 -9.19 0.40 22.89
C THR A 124 -9.56 -0.71 21.91
N ILE A 125 -9.40 -0.42 20.62
CA ILE A 125 -9.56 -1.39 19.54
C ILE A 125 -8.19 -1.76 18.96
N PRO A 126 -7.98 -3.03 18.59
CA PRO A 126 -6.74 -3.46 17.96
C PRO A 126 -6.64 -2.90 16.54
N VAL A 127 -5.45 -2.45 16.17
CA VAL A 127 -5.08 -2.18 14.78
C VAL A 127 -4.35 -3.42 14.26
N MET A 128 -4.93 -4.05 13.25
CA MET A 128 -4.40 -5.29 12.69
C MET A 128 -3.23 -4.98 11.76
N GLY A 129 -2.18 -5.79 11.89
CA GLY A 129 -0.99 -5.74 11.05
C GLY A 129 -1.36 -5.90 9.60
N THR A 130 -0.92 -4.92 8.82
CA THR A 130 -1.06 -4.90 7.37
C THR A 130 0.31 -5.25 6.83
N ALA A 131 0.58 -6.54 6.60
CA ALA A 131 1.76 -6.93 5.84
C ALA A 131 1.43 -6.66 4.36
N ALA A 132 2.30 -5.94 3.65
CA ALA A 132 2.14 -5.73 2.22
C ALA A 132 2.11 -7.10 1.53
N GLY A 133 0.92 -7.50 1.07
CA GLY A 133 0.70 -8.70 0.29
C GLY A 133 0.93 -8.36 -1.18
N SER A 134 1.40 -9.34 -1.92
CA SER A 134 1.71 -9.35 -3.36
C SER A 134 1.11 -8.25 -4.26
N ALA A 135 2.00 -7.68 -5.10
CA ALA A 135 1.87 -7.08 -6.44
C ALA A 135 0.73 -6.10 -6.83
N LEU A 136 -0.41 -6.02 -6.16
CA LEU A 136 -1.59 -5.28 -6.65
C LEU A 136 -2.34 -4.47 -5.56
N GLY A 137 -1.62 -4.01 -4.54
CA GLY A 137 -2.23 -3.28 -3.42
C GLY A 137 -3.09 -4.18 -2.53
N SER A 138 -2.77 -5.47 -2.49
CA SER A 138 -3.27 -6.41 -1.49
C SER A 138 -2.49 -6.24 -0.20
N PHE A 139 -3.12 -6.56 0.92
CA PHE A 139 -2.44 -6.66 2.19
C PHE A 139 -2.88 -7.90 2.92
N GLU A 140 -1.95 -8.65 3.47
CA GLU A 140 -2.30 -9.72 4.37
C GLU A 140 -2.70 -9.10 5.71
N ILE A 141 -3.96 -9.29 6.11
CA ILE A 141 -4.37 -9.00 7.48
C ILE A 141 -3.79 -10.12 8.33
N GLY A 142 -2.62 -9.85 8.92
CA GLY A 142 -2.03 -10.74 9.89
C GLY A 142 -2.92 -10.89 11.13
N SER A 143 -2.74 -11.98 11.87
CA SER A 143 -3.32 -12.11 13.22
C SER A 143 -2.70 -11.14 14.23
N ASP A 144 -1.59 -10.49 13.85
CA ASP A 144 -0.76 -9.73 14.75
C ASP A 144 -1.28 -8.30 14.90
N ILE A 145 -1.40 -7.86 16.15
CA ILE A 145 -1.81 -6.50 16.49
C ILE A 145 -0.57 -5.63 16.44
N ILE A 146 -0.54 -4.67 15.50
CA ILE A 146 0.59 -3.74 15.36
C ILE A 146 0.46 -2.50 16.24
N ASP A 147 -0.77 -2.13 16.59
CA ASP A 147 -1.06 -0.96 17.43
C ASP A 147 -2.45 -1.09 18.09
N ARG A 148 -2.78 -0.21 19.03
CA ARG A 148 -4.11 -0.08 19.62
C ARG A 148 -4.52 1.37 19.67
N VAL A 149 -5.75 1.66 19.23
CA VAL A 149 -6.29 3.03 19.20
C VAL A 149 -7.51 3.14 20.09
N ARG A 150 -7.85 4.34 20.54
CA ARG A 150 -9.06 4.57 21.34
C ARG A 150 -10.29 4.16 20.55
N CYS A 151 -11.17 3.40 21.20
CA CYS A 151 -12.46 3.03 20.67
C CYS A 151 -13.34 4.28 20.61
N PRO A 152 -13.90 4.64 19.45
CA PRO A 152 -14.90 5.69 19.35
C PRO A 152 -16.06 5.44 20.32
N PRO A 153 -16.60 6.48 20.99
CA PRO A 153 -17.63 6.31 22.02
C PRO A 153 -18.83 5.46 21.57
N ASN A 154 -19.26 5.61 20.31
CA ASN A 154 -20.41 4.88 19.76
C ASN A 154 -20.15 3.40 19.46
N LEU A 155 -18.89 2.97 19.52
CA LEU A 155 -18.48 1.58 19.25
C LEU A 155 -18.09 0.84 20.53
N VAL A 156 -18.15 1.51 21.69
CA VAL A 156 -17.84 0.90 22.99
C VAL A 156 -18.81 -0.26 23.26
N GLY A 157 -18.27 -1.44 23.57
CA GLY A 157 -19.05 -2.66 23.82
C GLY A 157 -19.37 -3.49 22.56
N ILE A 158 -19.15 -2.95 21.36
CA ILE A 158 -19.30 -3.73 20.12
C ILE A 158 -18.09 -4.65 19.94
N LYS A 159 -18.34 -5.96 19.84
CA LYS A 159 -17.29 -6.96 19.71
C LYS A 159 -16.72 -6.99 18.29
N GLY A 160 -15.41 -7.19 18.20
CA GLY A 160 -14.71 -7.43 16.95
C GLY A 160 -14.42 -6.19 16.11
N ILE A 161 -14.67 -4.98 16.61
CA ILE A 161 -14.20 -3.75 15.96
C ILE A 161 -12.68 -3.78 15.91
N TYR A 162 -12.12 -3.41 14.76
CA TYR A 162 -10.68 -3.34 14.56
C TYR A 162 -10.31 -2.19 13.64
N GLY A 163 -9.07 -1.74 13.73
CA GLY A 163 -8.48 -0.77 12.82
C GLY A 163 -7.59 -1.44 11.78
N ILE A 164 -7.42 -0.78 10.64
CA ILE A 164 -6.32 -1.04 9.70
C ILE A 164 -5.64 0.27 9.35
N VAL A 165 -4.37 0.18 8.97
CA VAL A 165 -3.67 1.27 8.30
C VAL A 165 -3.72 1.01 6.81
N VAL A 166 -4.22 1.97 6.05
CA VAL A 166 -4.34 1.84 4.60
C VAL A 166 -2.94 1.79 3.98
N VAL A 167 -2.72 0.80 3.12
CA VAL A 167 -1.52 0.67 2.30
C VAL A 167 -1.90 0.70 0.82
N GLY A 168 -1.00 1.23 0.00
CA GLY A 168 -1.21 1.40 -1.44
C GLY A 168 -2.16 2.55 -1.81
N GLU A 169 -2.16 2.92 -3.09
CA GLU A 169 -2.82 4.13 -3.57
C GLU A 169 -4.15 3.87 -4.29
N SER A 170 -4.63 2.62 -4.31
CA SER A 170 -5.78 2.22 -5.15
C SER A 170 -7.08 2.97 -4.84
N MET A 171 -7.17 3.54 -3.64
CA MET A 171 -8.35 4.24 -3.13
C MET A 171 -8.13 5.73 -2.91
N VAL A 172 -7.01 6.29 -3.36
CA VAL A 172 -6.78 7.75 -3.37
C VAL A 172 -7.81 8.40 -4.31
N PRO A 173 -8.49 9.50 -3.90
CA PRO A 173 -8.20 10.35 -2.74
C PRO A 173 -8.94 9.98 -1.44
N GLU A 174 -9.88 9.03 -1.48
CA GLU A 174 -10.80 8.73 -0.37
C GLU A 174 -10.14 8.01 0.80
N HIS A 175 -9.25 7.06 0.50
CA HIS A 175 -8.41 6.35 1.47
C HIS A 175 -6.96 6.47 1.04
N LYS A 176 -6.19 7.25 1.80
CA LYS A 176 -4.78 7.54 1.51
C LYS A 176 -3.88 6.57 2.25
N PRO A 177 -2.70 6.24 1.71
CA PRO A 177 -1.67 5.51 2.45
C PRO A 177 -1.42 6.15 3.82
N GLY A 178 -1.39 5.34 4.87
CA GLY A 178 -1.22 5.79 6.25
C GLY A 178 -2.51 6.17 6.98
N ASP A 179 -3.65 6.26 6.29
CA ASP A 179 -4.94 6.53 6.94
C ASP A 179 -5.31 5.36 7.86
N LEU A 180 -5.66 5.68 9.11
CA LEU A 180 -6.30 4.74 10.02
C LEU A 180 -7.79 4.65 9.67
N ARG A 181 -8.26 3.43 9.39
CA ARG A 181 -9.67 3.15 9.14
C ARG A 181 -10.20 2.16 10.17
N ILE A 182 -11.41 2.41 10.66
CA ILE A 182 -12.08 1.57 11.64
C ILE A 182 -13.11 0.70 10.91
N ILE A 183 -13.07 -0.60 11.17
CA ILE A 183 -13.88 -1.60 10.51
C ILE A 183 -14.88 -2.19 11.49
N HIS A 184 -16.11 -2.36 11.00
CA HIS A 184 -17.16 -3.07 11.70
C HIS A 184 -17.45 -4.42 11.01
N PRO A 185 -17.05 -5.57 11.61
CA PRO A 185 -17.24 -6.87 10.96
C PRO A 185 -18.70 -7.34 10.94
N GLY A 186 -19.49 -6.96 11.95
CA GLY A 186 -20.89 -7.40 12.07
C GLY A 186 -21.92 -6.54 11.34
N ARG A 187 -21.51 -5.42 10.71
CA ARG A 187 -22.45 -4.50 10.05
C ARG A 187 -22.43 -4.79 8.56
N PRO A 188 -23.56 -5.19 7.95
CA PRO A 188 -23.60 -5.51 6.54
C PRO A 188 -23.35 -4.24 5.70
N PRO A 189 -22.34 -4.24 4.82
CA PRO A 189 -22.09 -3.10 3.95
C PRO A 189 -23.17 -2.95 2.89
N GLN A 190 -23.46 -1.71 2.50
CA GLN A 190 -24.40 -1.35 1.44
C GLN A 190 -23.65 -0.94 0.17
N PRO A 191 -24.28 -1.04 -1.02
CA PRO A 191 -23.75 -0.41 -2.22
C PRO A 191 -23.39 1.06 -1.98
N GLY A 192 -22.17 1.45 -2.36
CA GLY A 192 -21.59 2.76 -2.10
C GLY A 192 -20.70 2.84 -0.87
N ASP A 193 -20.78 1.88 0.06
CA ASP A 193 -19.92 1.86 1.25
C ASP A 193 -18.49 1.44 0.89
N SER A 194 -17.52 2.02 1.61
CA SER A 194 -16.15 1.50 1.66
C SER A 194 -16.11 0.19 2.44
N VAL A 195 -15.41 -0.79 1.90
CA VAL A 195 -15.33 -2.15 2.45
C VAL A 195 -13.91 -2.67 2.47
N VAL A 196 -13.62 -3.49 3.47
CA VAL A 196 -12.45 -4.37 3.49
C VAL A 196 -12.90 -5.75 3.03
N ILE A 197 -12.31 -6.25 1.95
CA ILE A 197 -12.59 -7.55 1.36
C ILE A 197 -11.41 -8.43 1.66
N GLN A 198 -11.63 -9.55 2.36
CA GLN A 198 -10.64 -10.58 2.56
C GLN A 198 -10.85 -11.66 1.51
N THR A 199 -9.79 -12.02 0.79
CA THR A 199 -9.77 -13.04 -0.23
C THR A 199 -8.78 -14.14 0.11
N TYR A 200 -9.04 -15.33 -0.42
CA TYR A 200 -8.13 -16.47 -0.37
C TYR A 200 -7.81 -16.90 -1.80
N ASN A 201 -6.53 -16.96 -2.13
CA ASN A 201 -6.05 -17.44 -3.41
C ASN A 201 -5.62 -18.90 -3.28
N ALA A 202 -6.44 -19.82 -3.79
CA ALA A 202 -6.17 -21.25 -3.70
C ALA A 202 -4.95 -21.71 -4.51
N ALA A 203 -4.55 -20.96 -5.54
CA ALA A 203 -3.38 -21.30 -6.36
C ALA A 203 -2.06 -21.02 -5.63
N THR A 204 -2.06 -20.05 -4.70
CA THR A 204 -0.86 -19.65 -3.95
C THR A 204 -0.96 -19.95 -2.45
N ASP A 205 -2.10 -20.45 -1.99
CA ASP A 205 -2.45 -20.65 -0.58
C ASP A 205 -2.25 -19.38 0.28
N THR A 206 -2.58 -18.22 -0.29
CA THR A 206 -2.39 -16.92 0.37
C THR A 206 -3.71 -16.27 0.73
N ARG A 207 -3.69 -15.45 1.80
CA ARG A 207 -4.79 -14.58 2.19
C ARG A 207 -4.41 -13.14 1.94
N GLU A 208 -5.33 -12.43 1.31
CA GLU A 208 -5.16 -11.06 0.92
C GLU A 208 -6.36 -10.25 1.36
N ALA A 209 -6.17 -8.97 1.57
CA ALA A 209 -7.23 -8.04 1.86
C ALA A 209 -7.07 -6.76 1.06
N PHE A 210 -8.21 -6.16 0.73
CA PHE A 210 -8.28 -4.97 -0.10
C PHE A 210 -9.30 -4.01 0.48
N ILE A 211 -8.99 -2.72 0.45
CA ILE A 211 -10.00 -1.66 0.63
C ILE A 211 -10.54 -1.22 -0.73
N LYS A 212 -11.86 -1.21 -0.89
CA LYS A 212 -12.58 -0.87 -2.13
C LYS A 212 -13.94 -0.25 -1.82
N ILE A 213 -14.64 0.27 -2.83
CA ILE A 213 -16.05 0.64 -2.70
C ILE A 213 -16.93 -0.50 -3.18
N LEU A 214 -17.93 -0.88 -2.39
CA LEU A 214 -18.90 -1.90 -2.77
C LEU A 214 -19.84 -1.36 -3.84
N VAL A 215 -19.93 -2.04 -4.98
CA VAL A 215 -20.91 -1.73 -6.04
C VAL A 215 -22.14 -2.62 -5.86
N LYS A 216 -21.93 -3.92 -5.66
CA LYS A 216 -22.99 -4.90 -5.48
C LYS A 216 -22.43 -6.15 -4.82
N ALA A 217 -23.18 -6.76 -3.91
CA ALA A 217 -22.89 -8.10 -3.41
C ALA A 217 -24.11 -9.01 -3.58
N ASN A 218 -23.88 -10.26 -3.94
CA ASN A 218 -24.87 -11.33 -3.92
C ASN A 218 -24.19 -12.64 -3.47
N GLY A 219 -24.94 -13.74 -3.36
CA GLY A 219 -24.40 -15.03 -2.90
C GLY A 219 -23.43 -15.74 -3.86
N LYS A 220 -23.10 -15.13 -5.02
CA LYS A 220 -22.17 -15.68 -6.02
C LYS A 220 -20.96 -14.79 -6.25
N GLU A 221 -21.13 -13.47 -6.22
CA GLU A 221 -20.09 -12.49 -6.53
C GLU A 221 -20.23 -11.21 -5.69
N VAL A 222 -19.09 -10.58 -5.48
CA VAL A 222 -18.95 -9.25 -4.87
C VAL A 222 -18.27 -8.35 -5.90
N LYS A 223 -19.01 -7.38 -6.40
CA LYS A 223 -18.50 -6.35 -7.30
C LYS A 223 -18.10 -5.12 -6.52
N CYS A 224 -16.89 -4.66 -6.78
CA CYS A 224 -16.31 -3.50 -6.16
C CYS A 224 -15.69 -2.59 -7.20
N ARG A 225 -15.47 -1.33 -6.83
CA ARG A 225 -14.72 -0.38 -7.64
C ARG A 225 -13.57 0.20 -6.83
N GLN A 226 -12.52 0.59 -7.53
CA GLN A 226 -11.41 1.38 -6.99
C GLN A 226 -11.30 2.72 -7.71
N HIS A 227 -10.53 3.65 -7.14
CA HIS A 227 -10.35 4.98 -7.69
C HIS A 227 -9.11 5.08 -8.59
N ASN A 228 -8.04 4.34 -8.30
CA ASN A 228 -6.76 4.49 -8.97
C ASN A 228 -6.07 3.14 -9.32
N PRO A 229 -5.95 2.80 -10.61
CA PRO A 229 -6.74 3.35 -11.72
C PRO A 229 -8.24 3.07 -11.51
N PRO A 230 -9.15 3.88 -12.08
CA PRO A 230 -10.58 3.64 -11.96
C PRO A 230 -10.95 2.35 -12.69
N MET A 231 -11.37 1.34 -11.93
CA MET A 231 -11.81 0.06 -12.48
C MET A 231 -12.81 -0.62 -11.57
N GLU A 232 -13.66 -1.48 -12.15
CA GLU A 232 -14.47 -2.43 -11.43
C GLU A 232 -13.76 -3.78 -11.35
N ILE A 233 -13.84 -4.39 -10.18
CA ILE A 233 -13.25 -5.69 -9.86
C ILE A 233 -14.38 -6.58 -9.35
N THR A 234 -14.49 -7.77 -9.93
CA THR A 234 -15.44 -8.78 -9.48
C THR A 234 -14.68 -9.86 -8.73
N TYR A 235 -15.06 -10.07 -7.47
CA TYR A 235 -14.56 -11.17 -6.66
C TYR A 235 -15.64 -12.25 -6.57
N ILE A 236 -15.26 -13.51 -6.77
CA ILE A 236 -16.20 -14.63 -6.69
C ILE A 236 -16.32 -15.12 -5.24
N GLN A 237 -17.53 -15.53 -4.85
CA GLN A 237 -17.73 -16.27 -3.60
C GLN A 237 -17.38 -17.77 -3.81
N PRO A 238 -17.19 -18.58 -2.75
CA PRO A 238 -16.83 -20.00 -2.88
C PRO A 238 -17.78 -20.83 -3.76
N ASN A 239 -19.05 -20.43 -3.85
CA ASN A 239 -20.07 -21.09 -4.68
C ASN A 239 -20.27 -20.42 -6.05
N GLY A 240 -19.40 -19.48 -6.42
CA GLY A 240 -19.44 -18.72 -7.68
C GLY A 240 -18.82 -19.46 -8.86
N ASP A 241 -18.98 -18.90 -10.05
CA ASP A 241 -18.38 -19.42 -11.29
C ASP A 241 -16.93 -18.92 -11.45
N PRO A 242 -15.92 -19.81 -11.43
CA PRO A 242 -14.51 -19.41 -11.48
C PRO A 242 -14.08 -18.74 -12.80
N GLU A 243 -14.77 -18.98 -13.92
CA GLU A 243 -14.44 -18.33 -15.21
C GLU A 243 -14.61 -16.80 -15.14
N LYS A 244 -15.48 -16.32 -14.24
CA LYS A 244 -15.75 -14.88 -14.04
C LYS A 244 -14.65 -14.12 -13.30
N ASN A 245 -13.66 -14.81 -12.74
CA ASN A 245 -12.54 -14.20 -12.02
C ASN A 245 -11.25 -14.18 -12.87
N ASN A 246 -11.37 -13.97 -14.18
CA ASN A 246 -10.24 -14.00 -15.13
C ASN A 246 -9.36 -15.27 -14.97
N GLY A 247 -9.98 -16.41 -14.65
CA GLY A 247 -9.27 -17.67 -14.39
C GLY A 247 -8.49 -17.77 -13.08
N LYS A 248 -8.50 -16.74 -12.22
CA LYS A 248 -7.85 -16.77 -10.90
C LYS A 248 -8.69 -17.56 -9.90
N GLN A 249 -8.06 -18.47 -9.15
CA GLN A 249 -8.70 -19.24 -8.09
C GLN A 249 -8.77 -18.45 -6.77
N THR A 250 -9.30 -17.22 -6.82
CA THR A 250 -9.39 -16.30 -5.68
C THR A 250 -10.84 -16.18 -5.21
N TYR A 251 -11.09 -16.50 -3.95
CA TYR A 251 -12.43 -16.52 -3.36
C TYR A 251 -12.56 -15.47 -2.25
N VAL A 252 -13.71 -14.82 -2.15
CA VAL A 252 -14.04 -13.94 -1.02
C VAL A 252 -14.28 -14.78 0.23
N LEU A 253 -13.54 -14.48 1.29
CA LEU A 253 -13.76 -15.02 2.64
C LEU A 253 -14.73 -14.16 3.43
N LYS A 254 -14.48 -12.85 3.46
CA LYS A 254 -15.24 -11.89 4.27
C LYS A 254 -15.29 -10.52 3.60
N VAL A 255 -16.38 -9.80 3.84
CA VAL A 255 -16.53 -8.39 3.48
C VAL A 255 -16.99 -7.64 4.72
N HIS A 256 -16.17 -6.70 5.18
CA HIS A 256 -16.49 -5.88 6.36
C HIS A 256 -16.64 -4.42 5.98
N LYS A 257 -17.56 -3.72 6.66
CA LYS A 257 -17.79 -2.30 6.42
C LYS A 257 -16.69 -1.45 7.05
N VAL A 258 -16.13 -0.51 6.28
CA VAL A 258 -15.33 0.59 6.80
C VAL A 258 -16.29 1.68 7.25
N LEU A 259 -16.14 2.12 8.51
CA LEU A 259 -17.02 3.13 9.08
C LEU A 259 -16.67 4.52 8.55
N THR A 260 -17.72 5.27 8.21
CA THR A 260 -17.64 6.69 7.86
C THR A 260 -17.41 7.54 9.11
N VAL A 261 -16.95 8.78 8.92
CA VAL A 261 -16.73 9.73 10.03
C VAL A 261 -18.00 9.95 10.85
N ASN A 262 -19.17 10.00 10.21
CA ASN A 262 -20.45 10.18 10.90
C ASN A 262 -20.77 8.97 11.79
N GLU A 263 -20.57 7.75 11.29
CA GLU A 263 -20.79 6.51 12.05
C GLU A 263 -19.85 6.39 13.27
N LEU A 264 -18.66 7.00 13.23
CA LEU A 264 -17.77 7.06 14.40
C LEU A 264 -18.29 8.03 15.47
N HIS A 265 -18.93 9.12 15.05
CA HIS A 265 -19.46 10.16 15.95
C HIS A 265 -20.94 9.97 16.33
N GLY A 266 -21.63 9.00 15.72
CA GLY A 266 -22.99 8.59 16.11
C GLY A 266 -24.09 9.45 15.50
N PHE A 267 -23.80 10.08 14.36
CA PHE A 267 -24.73 10.91 13.59
C PHE A 267 -25.10 10.25 12.26
#